data_AF-A0A538GQK7-F1
#
_entry.id   AF-A0A538GQK7-F1
#
_cell.length_a   1.000
_cell.length_b   1.000
_cell.length_c   1.000
_cell.angle_alpha   90.00
_cell.angle_beta   90.00
_cell.angle_gamma   90.00
#
_symmetry.space_group_name_H-M   'P 1'
#
loop_
_entity.id
_entity.type
_entity.pdbx_description
1 polymer ?
#
loop_
_entity_poly.entity_id
_entity_poly.type
_entity_poly.pdbx_seq_one_letter_code
_entity_poly.pdbx_strand_id
1 'polypeptide(L)'
;MSSSAPASATGTAVAAWQLDEIQAEAAGSLGRQYRELTRGVLRGLLFGRPRLGDGSQQGIVWWAHAAFTLVTRSLTPELSAFWRMLNRAALGLVGEEYPEFAGDPAAAARVAASGQHGLQRGGPVRRTLARKYVPGMTPGYHLAAGLGGNTHGLSTARVNAWREAYVRARAAAGVSGFAEFDWRFGNNRLGVMQDVLRTLARHL
;
A
#
# COMPACT_ATOMS: atom_id res chain seq x y z
N MET A 1 -10.30 23.91 25.47
CA MET A 1 -9.77 23.28 24.24
C MET A 1 -8.78 22.21 24.68
N SER A 2 -9.16 20.93 24.59
CA SER A 2 -8.27 19.83 24.98
C SER A 2 -7.29 19.58 23.85
N SER A 3 -6.04 19.99 24.03
CA SER A 3 -4.95 19.64 23.12
C SER A 3 -4.65 18.16 23.32
N SER A 4 -4.94 17.33 22.32
CA SER A 4 -4.43 15.96 22.28
C SER A 4 -2.92 16.04 22.06
N ALA A 5 -2.14 15.75 23.09
CA ALA A 5 -0.71 15.59 22.95
C ALA A 5 -0.42 14.44 21.96
N PRO A 6 0.62 14.56 21.11
CA PRO A 6 1.00 13.47 20.21
C PRO A 6 1.32 12.20 21.01
N ALA A 7 1.08 11.01 20.46
CA ALA A 7 1.25 9.73 21.16
C ALA A 7 2.64 9.52 21.79
N SER A 8 3.68 10.17 21.26
CA SER A 8 5.03 10.19 21.84
C SER A 8 5.11 10.94 23.19
N ALA A 9 4.26 11.94 23.41
CA ALA A 9 4.20 12.71 24.65
C ALA A 9 3.60 11.95 25.83
N THR A 10 2.92 10.81 25.57
CA THR A 10 2.39 9.92 26.62
C THR A 10 3.30 8.73 26.92
N GLY A 11 4.54 8.72 26.40
CA GLY A 11 5.47 7.61 26.58
C GLY A 11 5.17 6.38 25.71
N THR A 12 4.19 6.46 24.81
CA THR A 12 3.92 5.38 23.85
C THR A 12 4.98 5.41 22.75
N ALA A 13 5.75 4.34 22.62
CA ALA A 13 6.69 4.18 21.52
C ALA A 13 5.91 4.06 20.19
N VAL A 14 5.98 5.08 19.34
CA VAL A 14 5.47 5.01 17.97
C VAL A 14 6.40 4.10 17.18
N ALA A 15 5.90 2.94 16.73
CA ALA A 15 6.69 1.95 16.00
C ALA A 15 6.95 2.34 14.54
N ALA A 16 6.00 3.03 13.90
CA ALA A 16 6.11 3.58 12.54
C ALA A 16 5.07 4.70 12.31
N TRP A 17 5.29 5.51 11.28
CA TRP A 17 4.26 6.40 10.72
C TRP A 17 3.62 5.76 9.48
N GLN A 18 2.44 6.26 9.08
CA GLN A 18 1.82 5.93 7.80
C GLN A 18 1.58 7.21 6.99
N LEU A 19 1.93 7.18 5.71
CA LEU A 19 1.48 8.16 4.73
C LEU A 19 0.33 7.55 3.94
N ASP A 20 -0.82 8.22 3.98
CA ASP A 20 -2.10 7.67 3.54
C ASP A 20 -2.15 7.38 2.05
N GLU A 21 -1.54 8.21 1.17
CA GLU A 21 -1.44 7.85 -0.25
C GLU A 21 -0.50 8.75 -1.07
N ILE A 22 0.23 8.13 -2.01
CA ILE A 22 0.75 8.80 -3.22
C ILE A 22 -0.33 8.70 -4.30
N GLN A 23 -1.07 9.79 -4.50
CA GLN A 23 -2.21 9.85 -5.41
C GLN A 23 -1.83 9.97 -6.89
N ALA A 24 -2.83 9.82 -7.76
CA ALA A 24 -2.69 9.85 -9.23
C ALA A 24 -2.06 11.15 -9.75
N GLU A 25 -2.25 12.27 -9.04
CA GLU A 25 -1.70 13.58 -9.36
C GLU A 25 -0.18 13.55 -9.42
N ALA A 26 0.48 12.68 -8.64
CA ALA A 26 1.93 12.48 -8.71
C ALA A 26 2.40 12.01 -10.10
N ALA A 27 1.51 11.41 -10.90
CA ALA A 27 1.76 11.02 -12.28
C ALA A 27 1.13 11.98 -13.32
N GLY A 28 0.39 13.01 -12.89
CA GLY A 28 -0.32 13.96 -13.73
C GLY A 28 0.52 15.15 -14.23
N SER A 29 -0.16 16.14 -14.84
CA SER A 29 0.47 17.36 -15.40
C SER A 29 1.17 18.21 -14.33
N LEU A 30 0.61 18.28 -13.12
CA LEU A 30 1.22 18.90 -11.94
C LEU A 30 2.07 17.93 -11.12
N GLY A 31 2.41 16.76 -11.67
CA GLY A 31 3.02 15.68 -10.91
C GLY A 31 4.37 16.03 -10.31
N ARG A 32 5.12 16.96 -10.90
CA ARG A 32 6.37 17.45 -10.29
C ARG A 32 6.11 18.10 -8.93
N GLN A 33 5.11 18.98 -8.84
CA GLN A 33 4.77 19.69 -7.61
C GLN A 33 4.32 18.70 -6.52
N TYR A 34 3.48 17.72 -6.88
CA TYR A 34 3.04 16.67 -5.96
C TYR A 34 4.20 15.79 -5.47
N ARG A 35 5.12 15.41 -6.36
CA ARG A 35 6.29 14.60 -5.99
C ARG A 35 7.28 15.37 -5.12
N GLU A 36 7.48 16.66 -5.37
CA GLU A 36 8.31 17.52 -4.52
C GLU A 36 7.71 17.72 -3.13
N LEU A 37 6.40 17.97 -3.05
CA LEU A 37 5.67 18.02 -1.78
C LEU A 37 5.81 16.69 -1.01
N THR A 38 5.51 15.58 -1.68
CA THR A 38 5.63 14.23 -1.11
C THR A 38 7.07 13.95 -0.64
N ARG A 39 8.08 14.32 -1.43
CA ARG A 39 9.49 14.18 -1.08
C ARG A 39 9.85 14.99 0.17
N GLY A 40 9.30 16.19 0.32
CA GLY A 40 9.46 17.02 1.51
C GLY A 40 8.84 16.39 2.76
N VAL A 41 7.60 15.90 2.64
CA VAL A 41 6.89 15.19 3.72
C VAL A 41 7.66 13.94 4.16
N LEU A 42 8.02 13.07 3.21
CA LEU A 42 8.78 11.85 3.47
C LEU A 42 10.15 12.13 4.11
N ARG A 43 10.81 13.23 3.71
CA ARG A 43 12.06 13.67 4.33
C ARG A 43 11.86 14.04 5.80
N GLY A 44 10.81 14.82 6.11
CA GLY A 44 10.49 15.23 7.47
C GLY A 44 10.13 14.04 8.36
N LEU A 45 9.33 13.10 7.84
CA LEU A 45 8.96 11.87 8.55
C LEU A 45 10.16 10.93 8.74
N LEU A 46 11.05 10.82 7.75
CA LEU A 46 12.22 9.94 7.83
C LEU A 46 13.26 10.43 8.84
N PHE A 47 13.58 11.70 8.84
CA PHE A 47 14.67 12.24 9.67
C PHE A 47 14.19 12.79 11.01
N GLY A 48 12.89 12.84 11.23
CA GLY A 48 12.28 13.52 12.38
C GLY A 48 12.45 15.04 12.29
N ARG A 49 11.88 15.72 13.29
CA ARG A 49 11.89 17.16 13.49
C ARG A 49 12.33 17.41 14.94
N PRO A 50 13.63 17.39 15.26
CA PRO A 50 14.13 17.40 16.64
C PRO A 50 13.48 18.41 17.60
N ARG A 51 13.02 19.57 17.10
CA ARG A 51 12.25 20.57 17.85
C ARG A 51 10.90 20.09 18.42
N LEU A 52 10.35 19.00 17.88
CA LEU A 52 9.10 18.35 18.28
C LEU A 52 9.35 17.00 18.98
N GLY A 53 10.63 16.63 19.21
CA GLY A 53 11.02 15.39 19.89
C GLY A 53 10.85 14.10 19.09
N ASP A 54 10.57 14.18 17.78
CA ASP A 54 10.52 13.03 16.88
C ASP A 54 11.92 12.68 16.33
N GLY A 55 12.22 11.38 16.33
CA GLY A 55 13.47 10.81 15.82
C GLY A 55 13.36 10.32 14.38
N SER A 56 14.46 9.75 13.87
CA SER A 56 14.46 9.12 12.54
C SER A 56 13.64 7.84 12.54
N GLN A 57 12.74 7.71 11.57
CA GLN A 57 11.82 6.59 11.50
C GLN A 57 11.37 6.29 10.07
N GLN A 58 11.31 5.01 9.71
CA GLN A 58 10.66 4.57 8.47
C GLN A 58 9.18 4.31 8.70
N GLY A 59 8.38 4.34 7.64
CA GLY A 59 6.95 4.16 7.74
C GLY A 59 6.34 3.41 6.57
N ILE A 60 5.02 3.24 6.64
CA ILE A 60 4.25 2.59 5.58
C ILE A 60 3.77 3.69 4.64
N VAL A 61 3.99 3.53 3.34
CA VAL A 61 3.53 4.48 2.32
C VAL A 61 2.55 3.76 1.41
N TRP A 62 1.34 4.28 1.33
CA TRP A 62 0.35 3.80 0.37
C TRP A 62 0.55 4.48 -0.99
N TRP A 63 0.21 3.76 -2.06
CA TRP A 63 0.40 4.17 -3.43
C TRP A 63 -0.80 3.77 -4.28
N ALA A 64 -1.52 4.78 -4.76
CA ALA A 64 -2.74 4.62 -5.51
C ALA A 64 -2.53 3.73 -6.73
N HIS A 65 -3.52 2.91 -7.04
CA HIS A 65 -3.49 2.11 -8.27
C HIS A 65 -3.29 2.99 -9.51
N ALA A 66 -4.01 4.11 -9.57
CA ALA A 66 -3.92 5.07 -10.67
C ALA A 66 -2.51 5.72 -10.79
N ALA A 67 -1.77 5.80 -9.68
CA ALA A 67 -0.41 6.31 -9.66
C ALA A 67 0.64 5.28 -10.11
N PHE A 68 0.26 4.01 -10.38
CA PHE A 68 1.19 2.99 -10.89
C PHE A 68 1.85 3.40 -12.21
N THR A 69 1.18 4.22 -13.00
CA THR A 69 1.73 4.83 -14.23
C THR A 69 3.02 5.62 -13.98
N LEU A 70 3.31 6.04 -12.75
CA LEU A 70 4.55 6.75 -12.42
C LEU A 70 5.81 5.93 -12.73
N VAL A 71 5.75 4.59 -12.66
CA VAL A 71 6.89 3.73 -12.98
C VAL A 71 7.23 3.68 -14.47
N THR A 72 6.29 4.05 -15.34
CA THR A 72 6.54 4.09 -16.79
C THR A 72 7.19 5.41 -17.23
N ARG A 73 7.24 6.42 -16.34
CA ARG A 73 7.83 7.72 -16.64
C ARG A 73 9.36 7.63 -16.74
N SER A 74 9.91 8.32 -17.74
CA SER A 74 11.34 8.51 -17.92
C SER A 74 11.99 9.11 -16.67
N LEU A 75 13.17 8.60 -16.31
CA LEU A 75 13.89 9.09 -15.15
C LEU A 75 14.50 10.47 -15.43
N THR A 76 13.98 11.48 -14.74
CA THR A 76 14.62 12.80 -14.59
C THR A 76 15.43 12.85 -13.29
N PRO A 77 16.30 13.85 -13.09
CA PRO A 77 16.96 14.06 -11.80
C PRO A 77 15.98 14.22 -10.63
N GLU A 78 14.87 14.93 -10.86
CA GLU A 78 13.78 15.10 -9.88
C GLU A 78 13.13 13.76 -9.55
N LEU A 79 12.70 12.99 -10.55
CA LEU A 79 12.05 11.71 -10.33
C LEU A 79 13.01 10.69 -9.67
N SER A 80 14.30 10.78 -10.00
CA SER A 80 15.35 9.99 -9.34
C SER A 80 15.54 10.37 -7.87
N ALA A 81 15.39 11.65 -7.52
CA ALA A 81 15.39 12.11 -6.13
C ALA A 81 14.14 11.65 -5.38
N PHE A 82 12.97 11.70 -6.03
CA PHE A 82 11.71 11.18 -5.51
C PHE A 82 11.81 9.69 -5.16
N TRP A 83 12.20 8.84 -6.12
CA TRP A 83 12.32 7.40 -5.87
C TRP A 83 13.32 7.06 -4.77
N ARG A 84 14.45 7.78 -4.69
CA ARG A 84 15.43 7.61 -3.62
C ARG A 84 14.86 7.97 -2.25
N MET A 85 14.12 9.08 -2.17
CA MET A 85 13.50 9.49 -0.91
C MET A 85 12.44 8.47 -0.48
N LEU A 86 11.55 8.08 -1.40
CA LEU A 86 10.54 7.04 -1.14
C LEU A 86 11.18 5.74 -0.66
N ASN A 87 12.23 5.27 -1.34
CA ASN A 87 12.95 4.06 -0.92
C ASN A 87 13.57 4.15 0.47
N ARG A 88 14.05 5.33 0.89
CA ARG A 88 14.63 5.52 2.21
C ARG A 88 13.57 5.63 3.30
N ALA A 89 12.46 6.32 3.02
CA ALA A 89 11.38 6.57 3.96
C ALA A 89 10.48 5.35 4.18
N ALA A 90 10.23 4.56 3.13
CA ALA A 90 9.33 3.42 3.20
C ALA A 90 10.00 2.21 3.91
N LEU A 91 9.37 1.74 4.97
CA LEU A 91 9.50 0.38 5.50
C LEU A 91 8.72 -0.60 4.61
N GLY A 92 7.49 -0.23 4.24
CA GLY A 92 6.63 -0.92 3.27
C GLY A 92 5.99 0.06 2.31
N LEU A 93 5.87 -0.32 1.03
CA LEU A 93 5.15 0.41 -0.01
C LEU A 93 3.88 -0.37 -0.35
N VAL A 94 2.74 0.09 0.15
CA VAL A 94 1.45 -0.55 -0.07
C VAL A 94 0.89 -0.09 -1.40
N GLY A 95 0.79 -0.98 -2.38
CA GLY A 95 0.14 -0.68 -3.65
C GLY A 95 -1.29 -1.16 -3.62
N GLU A 96 -2.22 -0.30 -4.01
CA GLU A 96 -3.63 -0.66 -4.08
C GLU A 96 -3.89 -1.67 -5.20
N GLU A 97 -4.45 -2.81 -4.79
CA GLU A 97 -4.85 -3.91 -5.64
C GLU A 97 -6.35 -4.12 -5.45
N TYR A 98 -7.10 -3.97 -6.55
CA TYR A 98 -8.56 -3.98 -6.56
C TYR A 98 -9.12 -5.24 -7.26
N PRO A 99 -8.90 -6.46 -6.73
CA PRO A 99 -9.43 -7.65 -7.36
C PRO A 99 -10.95 -7.70 -7.29
N GLU A 100 -11.60 -8.20 -8.35
CA GLU A 100 -13.07 -8.37 -8.39
C GLU A 100 -13.58 -9.64 -7.65
N PHE A 101 -12.71 -10.42 -6.98
CA PHE A 101 -13.06 -11.70 -6.32
C PHE A 101 -13.80 -12.69 -7.23
N ALA A 102 -13.47 -12.68 -8.52
CA ALA A 102 -14.04 -13.54 -9.55
C ALA A 102 -12.94 -14.17 -10.43
N GLY A 103 -13.30 -15.18 -11.23
CA GLY A 103 -12.38 -15.84 -12.15
C GLY A 103 -11.20 -16.54 -11.45
N ASP A 104 -10.07 -16.66 -12.16
CA ASP A 104 -8.84 -17.25 -11.64
C ASP A 104 -8.09 -16.28 -10.71
N PRO A 105 -7.96 -16.59 -9.40
CA PRO A 105 -7.24 -15.75 -8.44
C PRO A 105 -5.76 -15.57 -8.77
N ALA A 106 -5.10 -16.55 -9.39
CA ALA A 106 -3.69 -16.43 -9.76
C ALA A 106 -3.49 -15.47 -10.94
N ALA A 107 -4.40 -15.50 -11.93
CA ALA A 107 -4.42 -14.51 -13.00
C ALA A 107 -4.70 -13.10 -12.47
N ALA A 108 -5.70 -12.95 -11.59
CA ALA A 108 -5.99 -11.67 -10.96
C ALA A 108 -4.78 -11.10 -10.19
N ALA A 109 -4.08 -11.94 -9.43
CA ALA A 109 -2.86 -11.56 -8.71
C ALA A 109 -1.76 -11.04 -9.65
N ARG A 110 -1.58 -11.66 -10.83
CA ARG A 110 -0.59 -11.19 -11.83
C ARG A 110 -0.95 -9.84 -12.42
N VAL A 111 -2.24 -9.61 -12.70
CA VAL A 111 -2.74 -8.33 -13.26
C VAL A 111 -2.61 -7.21 -12.23
N ALA A 112 -3.04 -7.46 -11.00
CA ALA A 112 -3.00 -6.48 -9.90
C ALA A 112 -1.57 -6.08 -9.52
N ALA A 113 -0.59 -6.99 -9.68
CA ALA A 113 0.82 -6.73 -9.42
C ALA A 113 1.52 -5.75 -10.39
N SER A 114 0.78 -5.01 -11.22
CA SER A 114 1.35 -4.11 -12.25
C SER A 114 2.29 -3.05 -11.66
N GLY A 115 1.95 -2.47 -10.49
CA GLY A 115 2.81 -1.55 -9.75
C GLY A 115 4.13 -2.20 -9.30
N GLN A 116 4.05 -3.38 -8.67
CA GLN A 116 5.23 -4.15 -8.25
C GLN A 116 6.11 -4.53 -9.45
N HIS A 117 5.53 -5.08 -10.51
CA HIS A 117 6.25 -5.45 -11.74
C HIS A 117 6.90 -4.24 -12.41
N GLY A 118 6.23 -3.08 -12.39
CA GLY A 118 6.78 -1.83 -12.89
C GLY A 118 8.01 -1.37 -12.11
N LEU A 119 8.00 -1.52 -10.78
CA LEU A 119 9.16 -1.25 -9.94
C LEU A 119 10.32 -2.25 -10.18
N GLN A 120 10.02 -3.54 -10.34
CA GLN A 120 11.01 -4.59 -10.60
C GLN A 120 11.76 -4.39 -11.93
N ARG A 121 11.07 -3.88 -12.95
CA ARG A 121 11.67 -3.53 -14.25
C ARG A 121 12.50 -2.25 -14.23
N GLY A 122 12.50 -1.51 -13.12
CA GLY A 122 13.25 -0.28 -12.96
C GLY A 122 14.73 -0.48 -12.60
N GLY A 123 15.40 0.66 -12.32
CA GLY A 123 16.76 0.67 -11.79
C GLY A 123 16.86 0.19 -10.33
N PRO A 124 18.07 0.16 -9.75
CA PRO A 124 18.33 -0.43 -8.43
C PRO A 124 17.44 0.10 -7.29
N VAL A 125 17.12 1.39 -7.30
CA VAL A 125 16.24 2.03 -6.30
C VAL A 125 14.82 1.49 -6.39
N ARG A 126 14.24 1.44 -7.61
CA ARG A 126 12.89 0.92 -7.83
C ARG A 126 12.82 -0.59 -7.54
N ARG A 127 13.85 -1.36 -7.90
CA ARG A 127 13.95 -2.78 -7.52
C ARG A 127 14.01 -2.99 -6.01
N THR A 128 14.60 -2.06 -5.27
CA THR A 128 14.60 -2.11 -3.79
C THR A 128 13.22 -1.81 -3.22
N LEU A 129 12.51 -0.83 -3.78
CA LEU A 129 11.10 -0.59 -3.44
C LEU A 129 10.21 -1.79 -3.77
N ALA A 130 10.44 -2.48 -4.89
CA ALA A 130 9.68 -3.68 -5.23
C ALA A 130 9.80 -4.79 -4.18
N ARG A 131 10.93 -4.90 -3.48
CA ARG A 131 11.14 -5.84 -2.37
C ARG A 131 10.44 -5.42 -1.07
N LYS A 132 10.01 -4.16 -0.98
CA LYS A 132 9.21 -3.59 0.12
C LYS A 132 7.72 -3.52 -0.24
N TYR A 133 7.33 -4.06 -1.39
CA TYR A 133 5.98 -3.94 -1.88
C TYR A 133 5.03 -4.79 -1.03
N VAL A 134 3.90 -4.21 -0.66
CA VAL A 134 2.81 -4.84 0.08
C VAL A 134 1.55 -4.72 -0.78
N PRO A 135 0.95 -5.81 -1.26
CA PRO A 135 -0.40 -5.75 -1.84
C PRO A 135 -1.39 -5.26 -0.78
N GLY A 136 -1.96 -4.08 -1.02
CA GLY A 136 -3.10 -3.56 -0.26
C GLY A 136 -4.38 -3.94 -0.99
N MET A 137 -5.22 -4.78 -0.40
CA MET A 137 -6.48 -5.23 -1.01
C MET A 137 -7.69 -4.76 -0.21
N THR A 138 -8.87 -4.81 -0.84
CA THR A 138 -10.13 -4.72 -0.10
C THR A 138 -10.56 -6.11 0.37
N PRO A 139 -11.29 -6.22 1.49
CA PRO A 139 -11.77 -7.50 2.00
C PRO A 139 -12.74 -8.24 1.05
N GLY A 140 -13.38 -7.51 0.12
CA GLY A 140 -14.20 -8.06 -0.95
C GLY A 140 -15.66 -8.34 -0.61
N TYR A 141 -16.15 -7.98 0.59
CA TYR A 141 -17.53 -8.25 1.05
C TYR A 141 -18.48 -7.08 0.87
N HIS A 142 -17.98 -5.95 0.38
CA HIS A 142 -18.77 -4.80 -0.01
C HIS A 142 -18.46 -4.46 -1.47
N LEU A 143 -19.51 -4.37 -2.29
CA LEU A 143 -19.41 -3.90 -3.66
C LEU A 143 -19.50 -2.37 -3.68
N ALA A 144 -18.44 -1.71 -4.12
CA ALA A 144 -18.43 -0.28 -4.37
C ALA A 144 -17.67 0.03 -5.66
N ALA A 145 -18.14 1.00 -6.43
CA ALA A 145 -17.48 1.37 -7.68
C ALA A 145 -16.05 1.87 -7.41
N GLY A 146 -15.07 1.32 -8.13
CA GLY A 146 -13.66 1.71 -8.01
C GLY A 146 -12.93 1.15 -6.79
N LEU A 147 -13.62 0.42 -5.91
CA LEU A 147 -13.04 -0.36 -4.84
C LEU A 147 -13.27 -1.82 -5.23
N GLY A 148 -12.20 -2.56 -5.52
CA GLY A 148 -12.27 -3.99 -5.78
C GLY A 148 -13.21 -4.72 -4.81
N GLY A 149 -13.69 -5.89 -5.21
CA GLY A 149 -14.78 -6.55 -4.53
C GLY A 149 -16.05 -6.50 -5.37
N ASN A 150 -16.42 -7.67 -5.87
CA ASN A 150 -17.77 -7.99 -6.30
C ASN A 150 -17.90 -9.48 -6.08
N THR A 151 -18.47 -9.90 -4.96
CA THR A 151 -18.69 -11.33 -4.77
C THR A 151 -19.61 -11.88 -5.86
N HIS A 152 -20.32 -11.09 -6.66
CA HIS A 152 -21.36 -11.59 -7.58
C HIS A 152 -22.34 -12.55 -6.88
N GLY A 153 -22.62 -12.30 -5.59
CA GLY A 153 -23.44 -13.20 -4.76
C GLY A 153 -22.75 -14.49 -4.33
N LEU A 154 -21.42 -14.60 -4.48
CA LEU A 154 -20.63 -15.74 -3.98
C LEU A 154 -20.82 -15.89 -2.47
N SER A 155 -20.87 -17.14 -2.02
CA SER A 155 -20.87 -17.47 -0.60
C SER A 155 -19.56 -17.06 0.07
N THR A 156 -19.61 -16.78 1.37
CA THR A 156 -18.42 -16.47 2.19
C THR A 156 -17.29 -17.47 2.00
N ALA A 157 -17.61 -18.78 1.91
CA ALA A 157 -16.63 -19.83 1.68
C ALA A 157 -15.91 -19.68 0.33
N ARG A 158 -16.62 -19.33 -0.75
CA ARG A 158 -16.02 -19.11 -2.07
C ARG A 158 -15.15 -17.85 -2.10
N VAL A 159 -15.59 -16.78 -1.46
CA VAL A 159 -14.79 -15.55 -1.32
C VAL A 159 -13.49 -15.84 -0.56
N ASN A 160 -13.57 -16.58 0.55
CA ASN A 160 -12.40 -16.97 1.34
C ASN A 160 -11.44 -17.87 0.56
N ALA A 161 -11.95 -18.87 -0.17
CA ALA A 161 -11.12 -19.74 -1.01
C ALA A 161 -10.43 -18.96 -2.14
N TRP A 162 -11.13 -18.00 -2.74
CA TRP A 162 -10.56 -17.12 -3.76
C TRP A 162 -9.45 -16.23 -3.16
N ARG A 163 -9.70 -15.59 -2.01
CA ARG A 163 -8.70 -14.77 -1.30
C ARG A 163 -7.46 -15.56 -0.96
N GLU A 164 -7.63 -16.75 -0.40
CA GLU A 164 -6.54 -17.65 -0.03
C GLU A 164 -5.62 -17.96 -1.23
N ALA A 165 -6.22 -18.26 -2.39
CA ALA A 165 -5.46 -18.53 -3.61
C ALA A 165 -4.76 -17.27 -4.17
N TYR A 166 -5.42 -16.11 -4.10
CA TYR A 166 -4.82 -14.83 -4.50
C TYR A 166 -3.61 -14.48 -3.62
N VAL A 167 -3.80 -14.52 -2.29
CA VAL A 167 -2.78 -14.21 -1.29
C VAL A 167 -1.58 -15.15 -1.46
N ARG A 168 -1.82 -16.45 -1.65
CA ARG A 168 -0.77 -17.42 -1.97
C ARG A 168 0.00 -17.06 -3.24
N ALA A 169 -0.69 -16.66 -4.31
CA ALA A 169 -0.04 -16.25 -5.55
C ALA A 169 0.80 -14.97 -5.38
N ARG A 170 0.34 -14.00 -4.58
CA ARG A 170 1.13 -12.81 -4.24
C ARG A 170 2.33 -13.15 -3.34
N ALA A 171 2.17 -14.02 -2.35
CA ALA A 171 3.27 -14.49 -1.50
C ALA A 171 4.36 -15.16 -2.34
N ALA A 172 3.99 -16.04 -3.26
CA ALA A 172 4.92 -16.67 -4.21
C ALA A 172 5.62 -15.65 -5.14
N ALA A 173 5.05 -14.47 -5.35
CA ALA A 173 5.65 -13.37 -6.10
C ALA A 173 6.62 -12.49 -5.27
N GLY A 174 6.90 -12.87 -4.01
CA GLY A 174 7.90 -12.23 -3.16
C GLY A 174 7.51 -10.85 -2.64
N VAL A 175 6.23 -10.66 -2.29
CA VAL A 175 5.77 -9.46 -1.58
C VAL A 175 6.28 -9.46 -0.13
N SER A 176 6.38 -8.28 0.48
CA SER A 176 6.95 -8.11 1.84
C SER A 176 5.93 -8.26 2.97
N GLY A 177 4.66 -8.45 2.63
CA GLY A 177 3.56 -8.58 3.59
C GLY A 177 2.23 -8.37 2.87
N PHE A 178 1.16 -8.19 3.64
CA PHE A 178 -0.19 -7.94 3.15
C PHE A 178 -0.83 -6.79 3.92
N ALA A 179 -1.65 -6.00 3.25
CA ALA A 179 -2.44 -4.94 3.86
C ALA A 179 -3.89 -5.00 3.35
N GLU A 180 -4.79 -4.46 4.16
CA GLU A 180 -6.22 -4.36 3.85
C GLU A 180 -6.67 -2.92 4.08
N PHE A 181 -7.54 -2.43 3.21
CA PHE A 181 -8.17 -1.11 3.36
C PHE A 181 -9.67 -1.19 3.13
N ASP A 182 -10.34 -0.05 3.35
CA ASP A 182 -11.80 0.07 3.28
C ASP A 182 -12.55 -0.91 4.19
N TRP A 183 -12.15 -0.96 5.47
CA TRP A 183 -12.91 -1.62 6.54
C TRP A 183 -14.20 -0.86 6.88
N ARG A 184 -15.15 -0.85 5.94
CA ARG A 184 -16.45 -0.19 6.03
C ARG A 184 -17.57 -1.11 5.55
N PHE A 185 -18.82 -0.80 5.90
CA PHE A 185 -20.01 -1.52 5.43
C PHE A 185 -19.92 -3.05 5.63
N GLY A 186 -20.00 -3.84 4.55
CA GLY A 186 -19.88 -5.29 4.62
C GLY A 186 -18.50 -5.79 5.07
N ASN A 187 -17.45 -4.98 4.88
CA ASN A 187 -16.08 -5.35 5.17
C ASN A 187 -15.77 -5.34 6.68
N ASN A 188 -16.38 -4.45 7.48
CA ASN A 188 -16.05 -4.31 8.91
C ASN A 188 -16.78 -5.27 9.86
N ARG A 189 -17.45 -6.29 9.32
CA ARG A 189 -18.10 -7.32 10.14
C ARG A 189 -17.03 -8.18 10.83
N LEU A 190 -17.21 -8.51 12.10
CA LEU A 190 -16.23 -9.28 12.87
C LEU A 190 -15.80 -10.59 12.18
N GLY A 191 -16.77 -11.36 11.66
CA GLY A 191 -16.46 -12.59 10.94
C GLY A 191 -15.61 -12.37 9.68
N VAL A 192 -15.86 -11.28 8.95
CA VAL A 192 -15.08 -10.90 7.77
C VAL A 192 -13.65 -10.52 8.17
N MET A 193 -13.49 -9.67 9.18
CA MET A 193 -12.17 -9.30 9.70
C MET A 193 -11.38 -10.53 10.16
N GLN A 194 -12.02 -11.44 10.90
CA GLN A 194 -11.37 -12.67 11.35
C GLN A 194 -10.97 -13.59 10.19
N ASP A 195 -11.82 -13.76 9.18
CA ASP A 195 -11.53 -14.59 8.01
C ASP A 195 -10.36 -14.03 7.20
N VAL A 196 -10.36 -12.72 6.96
CA VAL A 196 -9.26 -12.02 6.29
C VAL A 196 -7.96 -12.18 7.08
N LEU A 197 -7.95 -11.81 8.36
CA LEU A 197 -6.76 -11.89 9.20
C LEU A 197 -6.22 -13.32 9.32
N ARG A 198 -7.10 -14.33 9.43
CA ARG A 198 -6.70 -15.74 9.41
C ARG A 198 -6.06 -16.14 8.09
N THR A 199 -6.56 -15.65 6.96
CA THR A 199 -5.93 -15.90 5.66
C THR A 199 -4.57 -15.23 5.57
N LEU A 200 -4.46 -13.93 5.86
CA LEU A 200 -3.19 -13.22 5.78
C LEU A 200 -2.12 -13.84 6.70
N ALA A 201 -2.47 -14.18 7.94
CA ALA A 201 -1.54 -14.78 8.91
C ALA A 201 -0.95 -16.13 8.47
N ARG A 202 -1.57 -16.85 7.53
CA ARG A 202 -1.02 -18.12 6.98
C ARG A 202 0.04 -17.92 5.91
N HIS A 203 0.19 -16.70 5.38
CA HIS A 203 1.08 -16.38 4.26
C HIS A 203 2.07 -15.25 4.58
N LEU A 204 2.18 -14.87 5.84
CA LEU A 204 3.18 -13.93 6.37
C LEU A 204 4.42 -14.67 6.87
#